data_AF-A0AAV0ZI06-F1
#
_entry.id   AF-A0AAV0ZI06-F1
#
_cell.length_a   1.000
_cell.length_b   1.000
_cell.length_c   1.000
_cell.angle_alpha   90.00
_cell.angle_beta   90.00
_cell.angle_gamma   90.00
#
_symmetry.space_group_name_H-M   'P 1'
#
loop_
_entity.id
_entity.type
_entity.pdbx_description
1 polymer ?
#
loop_
_entity_poly.entity_id
_entity_poly.type
_entity_poly.pdbx_seq_one_letter_code
_entity_poly.pdbx_strand_id
1 'polypeptide(L)'
;MRQAEAMRDLEQIQLYDWNHIIEFLQDFYALASTSGNYFSTELGERLFTKLPGPLGHEIQENWKKIEVNNEFDNIGIRIQYIIFELKKITYIQIQKELKQKNVGFCKQIYSPQ
;
A
#
# COMPACT_ATOMS: atom_id res chain seq x y z
N MET A 1 8.96 -15.59 24.09
CA MET A 1 8.76 -16.47 22.91
C MET A 1 8.01 -15.74 21.79
N ARG A 2 6.79 -15.24 22.04
CA ARG A 2 5.92 -14.60 21.02
C ARG A 2 6.52 -13.43 20.21
N GLN A 3 7.36 -12.57 20.80
CA GLN A 3 7.94 -11.42 20.08
C GLN A 3 9.01 -11.84 19.06
N ALA A 4 9.86 -12.80 19.41
CA ALA A 4 10.91 -13.31 18.53
C ALA A 4 10.32 -14.16 17.39
N GLU A 5 9.25 -14.90 17.67
CA GLU A 5 8.46 -15.59 16.64
C GLU A 5 7.83 -14.59 15.68
N ALA A 6 7.14 -13.57 16.19
CA ALA A 6 6.55 -12.53 15.35
C ALA A 6 7.58 -11.80 14.48
N MET A 7 8.79 -11.56 15.00
CA MET A 7 9.87 -10.97 14.20
C MET A 7 10.33 -11.90 13.07
N ARG A 8 10.50 -13.20 13.33
CA ARG A 8 10.84 -14.18 12.30
C ARG A 8 9.77 -14.26 11.22
N ASP A 9 8.50 -14.31 11.62
CA ASP A 9 7.37 -14.37 10.70
C ASP A 9 7.29 -13.07 9.86
N LEU A 10 7.58 -11.91 10.47
CA LEU A 10 7.64 -10.61 9.78
C LEU A 10 8.76 -10.54 8.74
N GLU A 11 9.89 -11.20 8.98
CA GLU A 11 10.97 -11.29 8.00
C GLU A 11 10.56 -12.18 6.82
N GLN A 12 9.86 -13.28 7.09
CA GLN A 12 9.45 -14.28 6.11
C GLN A 12 8.23 -13.91 5.27
N ILE A 13 7.31 -13.09 5.79
CA ILE A 13 6.09 -12.72 5.05
C ILE A 13 6.45 -12.00 3.75
N GLN A 14 5.82 -12.39 2.65
CA GLN A 14 6.03 -11.81 1.33
C GLN A 14 4.70 -11.67 0.60
N LEU A 15 4.60 -10.65 -0.25
CA LEU A 15 3.46 -10.44 -1.14
C LEU A 15 3.82 -10.93 -2.54
N TYR A 16 3.18 -12.02 -2.98
CA TYR A 16 3.38 -12.57 -4.34
C TYR A 16 2.35 -12.08 -5.35
N ASP A 17 1.14 -11.76 -4.88
CA ASP A 17 0.03 -11.31 -5.69
C ASP A 17 -0.65 -10.10 -5.04
N TRP A 18 -0.83 -9.03 -5.80
CA TRP A 18 -1.54 -7.83 -5.39
C TRP A 18 -2.98 -8.08 -4.93
N ASN A 19 -3.61 -9.19 -5.33
CA ASN A 19 -4.93 -9.57 -4.83
C ASN A 19 -4.97 -9.81 -3.32
N HIS A 20 -3.82 -10.13 -2.70
CA HIS A 20 -3.68 -10.37 -1.26
C HIS A 20 -3.06 -9.19 -0.50
N ILE A 21 -3.01 -8.00 -1.11
CA ILE A 21 -2.35 -6.83 -0.51
C ILE A 21 -2.96 -6.45 0.83
N ILE A 22 -4.28 -6.56 1.01
CA ILE A 22 -4.94 -6.13 2.25
C ILE A 22 -4.59 -7.08 3.39
N GLU A 23 -4.69 -8.39 3.15
CA GLU A 23 -4.32 -9.43 4.10
C GLU A 23 -2.84 -9.31 4.47
N PHE A 24 -1.96 -9.16 3.47
CA PHE A 24 -0.53 -8.95 3.69
C PHE A 24 -0.25 -7.74 4.59
N LEU A 25 -0.88 -6.58 4.33
CA LEU A 25 -0.68 -5.37 5.14
C LEU A 25 -1.21 -5.55 6.56
N GLN A 26 -2.34 -6.24 6.75
CA GLN A 26 -2.90 -6.55 8.06
C GLN A 26 -1.98 -7.48 8.86
N ASP A 27 -1.46 -8.53 8.24
CA ASP A 27 -0.52 -9.45 8.86
C ASP A 27 0.78 -8.73 9.22
N PHE A 28 1.32 -7.92 8.31
CA PHE A 28 2.52 -7.13 8.56
C PHE A 28 2.32 -6.17 9.75
N TYR A 29 1.17 -5.49 9.83
CA TYR A 29 0.82 -4.62 10.95
C TYR A 29 0.78 -5.40 12.28
N ALA A 30 0.09 -6.54 12.29
CA ALA A 30 -0.07 -7.38 13.48
C ALA A 30 1.26 -7.94 13.97
N LEU A 31 2.10 -8.42 13.05
CA LEU A 31 3.43 -8.94 13.33
C LEU A 31 4.37 -7.85 13.85
N ALA A 32 4.42 -6.68 13.21
CA ALA A 32 5.25 -5.56 13.66
C ALA A 32 4.82 -5.02 15.04
N SER A 33 3.52 -4.97 15.30
CA SER A 33 2.96 -4.60 16.61
C SER A 33 3.32 -5.64 17.67
N THR A 34 3.17 -6.92 17.35
CA THR A 34 3.46 -8.03 18.28
C THR A 34 4.95 -8.16 18.58
N SER A 35 5.82 -7.90 17.61
CA SER A 35 7.27 -7.92 17.82
C SER A 35 7.80 -6.70 18.58
N GLY A 36 6.97 -5.66 18.79
CA GLY A 36 7.37 -4.40 19.41
C GLY A 36 8.15 -3.45 18.50
N ASN A 37 8.12 -3.67 17.18
CA ASN A 37 8.90 -2.88 16.21
C ASN A 37 8.01 -1.97 15.35
N TYR A 38 6.86 -1.57 15.89
CA TYR A 38 5.87 -0.75 15.18
C TYR A 38 6.39 0.63 14.73
N PHE A 39 7.40 1.17 15.41
CA PHE A 39 8.06 2.44 15.07
C PHE A 39 9.43 2.25 14.40
N SER A 40 9.77 1.03 13.98
CA SER A 40 11.05 0.77 13.32
C SER A 40 11.04 1.31 11.88
N THR A 41 11.82 2.35 11.64
CA THR A 41 12.03 2.92 10.29
C THR A 41 12.61 1.88 9.34
N GLU A 42 13.55 1.05 9.80
CA GLU A 42 14.15 -0.01 8.98
C GLU A 42 13.10 -1.02 8.51
N LEU A 43 12.23 -1.48 9.41
CA LEU A 43 11.12 -2.37 9.03
C LEU A 43 10.12 -1.67 8.12
N GLY A 44 9.88 -0.38 8.35
CA GLY A 44 9.09 0.45 7.47
C GLY A 44 9.66 0.51 6.05
N GLU A 45 10.98 0.58 5.87
CA GLU A 45 11.61 0.50 4.56
C GLU A 45 11.48 -0.90 3.95
N ARG A 46 11.67 -1.95 4.77
CA ARG A 46 11.50 -3.34 4.34
C ARG A 46 10.07 -3.62 3.86
N LEU A 47 9.05 -3.03 4.48
CA LEU A 47 7.65 -3.13 4.01
C LEU A 47 7.53 -2.75 2.53
N PHE A 48 8.10 -1.62 2.11
CA PHE A 48 8.05 -1.18 0.72
C PHE A 48 8.79 -2.13 -0.22
N THR A 49 9.93 -2.68 0.21
CA THR A 49 10.68 -3.66 -0.61
C THR A 49 9.94 -4.98 -0.86
N LYS A 50 8.92 -5.28 -0.04
CA LYS A 50 8.07 -6.47 -0.20
C LYS A 50 6.93 -6.25 -1.20
N LEU A 51 6.72 -5.03 -1.71
CA LEU A 51 5.72 -4.76 -2.74
C LEU A 51 6.25 -5.19 -4.12
N PRO A 52 5.53 -6.03 -4.88
CA PRO A 52 6.07 -6.62 -6.10
C PRO A 52 5.97 -5.69 -7.32
N GLY A 53 6.99 -5.76 -8.16
CA GLY A 53 6.99 -5.17 -9.50
C GLY A 53 7.10 -3.64 -9.55
N PRO A 54 6.93 -3.05 -10.75
CA PRO A 54 7.15 -1.60 -10.97
C PRO A 54 6.26 -0.71 -10.10
N LEU A 55 5.04 -1.14 -9.81
CA LEU A 55 4.09 -0.43 -8.94
C LEU A 55 4.64 -0.30 -7.50
N GLY A 56 5.22 -1.37 -6.95
CA GLY A 56 5.82 -1.34 -5.62
C GLY A 56 7.00 -0.35 -5.55
N HIS A 57 7.85 -0.35 -6.58
CA HIS A 57 8.96 0.60 -6.68
C HIS A 57 8.47 2.06 -6.77
N GLU A 58 7.45 2.34 -7.58
CA GLU A 58 6.88 3.69 -7.70
C GLU A 58 6.32 4.19 -6.35
N ILE A 59 5.60 3.34 -5.62
CA ILE A 59 5.07 3.67 -4.29
C ILE A 59 6.23 4.00 -3.33
N GLN A 60 7.30 3.19 -3.33
CA GLN A 60 8.47 3.42 -2.48
C GLN A 60 9.17 4.75 -2.80
N GLU A 61 9.37 5.03 -4.09
CA GLU A 61 10.01 6.28 -4.53
C GLU A 61 9.19 7.51 -4.16
N ASN A 62 7.86 7.40 -4.26
CA ASN A 62 6.97 8.49 -3.90
C ASN A 62 6.92 8.69 -2.39
N TRP A 63 6.97 7.63 -1.58
CA TRP A 63 7.10 7.72 -0.12
C TRP A 63 8.36 8.52 0.28
N LYS A 64 9.51 8.24 -0.34
CA LYS A 64 10.79 8.92 -0.05
C LYS A 64 10.77 10.42 -0.32
N LYS A 65 9.80 10.92 -1.08
CA LYS A 65 9.62 12.35 -1.37
C LYS A 65 8.75 13.06 -0.33
N ILE A 66 8.10 12.31 0.57
CA ILE A 66 7.22 12.85 1.60
C ILE A 66 8.07 13.16 2.83
N GLU A 67 8.02 14.41 3.29
CA GLU A 67 8.53 14.77 4.61
C GLU A 67 7.55 14.26 5.67
N VAL A 68 7.89 13.14 6.29
CA VAL A 68 7.17 12.62 7.45
C VAL A 68 7.93 13.09 8.69
N ASN A 69 7.23 13.76 9.61
CA ASN A 69 7.82 14.05 10.91
C ASN A 69 8.17 12.70 11.58
N ASN A 70 9.45 12.51 11.92
CA ASN A 70 9.98 11.27 12.47
C ASN A 70 9.19 10.72 13.68
N GLU A 71 8.54 11.60 14.47
CA GLU A 71 7.70 11.17 15.61
C GLU A 71 6.43 10.40 15.19
N PHE A 72 5.98 10.59 13.95
CA PHE A 72 4.79 9.95 13.40
C PHE A 72 5.11 8.88 12.34
N ASP A 73 6.39 8.68 12.00
CA ASP A 73 6.80 7.64 11.06
C ASP A 73 6.72 6.25 11.71
N ASN A 74 5.57 5.60 11.54
CA ASN A 74 5.31 4.25 12.03
C ASN A 74 4.71 3.36 10.93
N ILE A 75 4.69 2.05 11.18
CA ILE A 75 4.21 1.05 10.22
C ILE A 75 2.77 1.34 9.77
N GLY A 76 1.89 1.81 10.66
CA GLY A 76 0.50 2.14 10.30
C GLY A 76 0.40 3.29 9.30
N ILE A 77 1.18 4.35 9.45
CA ILE A 77 1.20 5.47 8.50
C ILE A 77 1.71 5.01 7.13
N ARG A 78 2.76 4.19 7.10
CA ARG A 78 3.29 3.61 5.86
C ARG A 78 2.26 2.71 5.16
N ILE A 79 1.54 1.87 5.91
CA ILE A 79 0.44 1.05 5.38
C ILE A 79 -0.69 1.91 4.82
N GLN A 80 -1.10 2.95 5.54
CA GLN A 80 -2.13 3.88 5.06
C GLN A 80 -1.72 4.55 3.75
N TYR A 81 -0.45 4.94 3.63
CA TYR A 81 0.09 5.50 2.41
C TYR A 81 0.03 4.52 1.23
N ILE A 82 0.42 3.26 1.43
CA ILE A 82 0.32 2.22 0.40
C ILE A 82 -1.13 2.07 -0.07
N ILE A 83 -2.09 1.97 0.87
CA ILE A 83 -3.52 1.86 0.54
C ILE A 83 -4.00 3.10 -0.24
N PHE A 84 -3.54 4.29 0.14
CA PHE A 84 -3.90 5.53 -0.54
C PHE A 84 -3.42 5.55 -2.00
N GLU A 85 -2.15 5.24 -2.27
CA GLU A 85 -1.63 5.22 -3.64
C GLU A 85 -2.33 4.17 -4.51
N LEU A 86 -2.62 2.98 -3.98
CA LEU A 86 -3.36 1.95 -4.70
C LEU A 86 -4.79 2.39 -5.07
N LYS A 87 -5.48 3.07 -4.15
CA LYS A 87 -6.82 3.65 -4.43
C LYS A 87 -6.76 4.72 -5.51
N LYS A 88 -5.76 5.60 -5.46
CA LYS A 88 -5.54 6.66 -6.44
C LYS A 88 -5.29 6.07 -7.84
N ILE A 89 -4.47 5.04 -7.95
CA ILE A 89 -4.17 4.38 -9.23
C ILE A 89 -5.41 3.68 -9.79
N THR A 90 -6.13 2.94 -8.94
CA THR A 90 -7.40 2.30 -9.32
C THR A 90 -8.40 3.32 -9.84
N TYR A 91 -8.54 4.45 -9.14
CA TYR A 91 -9.42 5.54 -9.57
C TYR A 91 -9.02 6.10 -10.94
N ILE A 92 -7.73 6.38 -11.16
CA ILE A 92 -7.22 6.87 -12.45
C ILE A 92 -7.50 5.87 -13.58
N GLN A 93 -7.30 4.58 -13.33
CA GLN A 93 -7.54 3.53 -14.31
C GLN A 93 -9.02 3.43 -14.70
N ILE A 94 -9.92 3.43 -13.71
CA ILE A 94 -11.38 3.48 -13.94
C ILE A 94 -11.75 4.71 -14.77
N GLN A 95 -11.22 5.89 -14.43
CA GLN A 95 -11.51 7.12 -15.18
C GLN A 95 -11.00 7.07 -16.63
N LYS A 96 -9.82 6.49 -16.87
CA LYS A 96 -9.29 6.27 -18.23
C LYS A 96 -10.20 5.34 -19.03
N GLU A 97 -10.64 4.23 -18.44
CA GLU A 97 -11.55 3.29 -19.09
C GLU A 97 -12.91 3.93 -19.40
N LEU A 98 -13.46 4.71 -18.48
CA LEU A 98 -14.71 5.46 -18.72
C LEU A 98 -14.54 6.47 -19.86
N LYS A 99 -13.43 7.21 -19.91
CA LYS A 99 -13.13 8.15 -21.00
C LYS A 99 -12.93 7.43 -22.34
N GLN A 100 -12.24 6.29 -22.35
CA GLN A 100 -12.02 5.45 -23.54
C GLN A 100 -13.33 4.85 -24.06
N LYS A 101 -14.25 4.45 -23.16
CA LYS A 101 -15.59 4.01 -23.55
C LYS A 101 -16.45 5.17 -24.08
N ASN A 102 -16.31 6.36 -23.48
CA ASN A 102 -17.04 7.56 -23.90
C ASN A 102 -16.58 8.14 -25.26
N VAL A 103 -15.36 7.88 -25.73
CA VAL A 103 -14.94 8.27 -27.10
C VAL A 103 -15.54 7.38 -28.21
N GLY A 104 -16.23 6.28 -27.85
CA GLY A 104 -16.95 5.43 -28.79
C GLY A 104 -18.48 5.64 -28.83
N PHE A 105 -19.05 6.45 -27.93
CA PHE A 105 -20.51 6.63 -27.85
C PHE A 105 -20.86 8.10 -27.63
N CYS A 106 -21.19 8.80 -28.71
CA CYS A 106 -22.06 9.96 -28.59
C CYS A 106 -23.42 9.51 -28.05
N LYS A 107 -23.96 10.30 -27.09
CA LYS A 107 -25.36 10.39 -26.64
C LYS A 107 -25.81 9.44 -25.52
N GLN A 108 -25.47 9.79 -24.29
CA GLN A 108 -26.49 10.03 -23.24
C GLN A 108 -25.83 10.80 -22.09
N ILE A 109 -26.07 12.11 -22.06
CA ILE A 109 -25.72 12.96 -20.93
C ILE A 109 -26.66 12.57 -19.80
N TYR A 110 -26.10 12.19 -18.65
CA TYR A 110 -26.87 12.00 -17.42
C TYR A 110 -27.63 13.30 -17.10
N SER A 111 -28.97 13.25 -17.09
CA SER A 111 -29.84 14.28 -16.54
C SER A 111 -30.44 13.74 -15.25
N PRO A 112 -30.21 14.38 -14.08
CA PRO A 112 -30.93 14.04 -12.87
C PRO A 112 -32.45 14.14 -13.10
N GLN A 113 -33.22 13.18 -12.58
CA GLN A 113 -34.68 13.28 -12.47
C GLN A 113 -35.08 14.05 -11.22
#